data_AF-A0A1B8NZA1-F1
#
_entry.id   AF-A0A1B8NZA1-F1
#
_cell.length_a   1.000
_cell.length_b   1.000
_cell.length_c   1.000
_cell.angle_alpha   90.00
_cell.angle_beta   90.00
_cell.angle_gamma   90.00
#
_symmetry.space_group_name_H-M   'P 1'
#
loop_
_entity.id
_entity.type
_entity.pdbx_description
1 polymer ?
#
loop_
_entity_poly.entity_id
_entity_poly.type
_entity_poly.pdbx_seq_one_letter_code
_entity_poly.pdbx_strand_id
1 'polypeptide(L)'
;MTGAQRRVLDEIRADLAGEMPMLRLVQGDVGSGKTVVAAMAALSAIAGGCQAAIMAPTEILAEQHYRAFRAWFEPLGIDVAWLAGKLKGKARLDTKAAIHDGRAQMVVGTHALFQGDVHFQRLGLAIVDEQHRFGVHQRLALREKGEAGGFTPHQLVMTATPIPRTLAMSAYADLDVSVIDELPPGRTPVKTAVVPDERRPEVVERIRHACAEGARPIGSAP
;
A
#
# COMPACT_ATOMS: atom_id res chain seq x y z
N MET A 1 -6.95 -3.77 -16.81
CA MET A 1 -7.33 -4.26 -15.46
C MET A 1 -7.85 -5.67 -15.58
N THR A 2 -7.56 -6.51 -14.61
CA THR A 2 -8.08 -7.89 -14.51
C THR A 2 -9.52 -7.89 -13.97
N GLY A 3 -10.22 -9.02 -14.08
CA GLY A 3 -11.57 -9.18 -13.51
C GLY A 3 -11.54 -9.08 -11.99
N ALA A 4 -10.54 -9.70 -11.37
CA ALA A 4 -10.32 -9.64 -9.93
C ALA A 4 -10.10 -8.20 -9.43
N GLN A 5 -9.28 -7.40 -10.11
CA GLN A 5 -9.07 -5.98 -9.77
C GLN A 5 -10.37 -5.17 -9.84
N ARG A 6 -11.22 -5.41 -10.85
CA ARG A 6 -12.49 -4.71 -11.00
C ARG A 6 -13.47 -5.05 -9.87
N ARG A 7 -13.61 -6.34 -9.56
CA ARG A 7 -14.44 -6.83 -8.44
C ARG A 7 -14.04 -6.16 -7.11
N VAL A 8 -12.74 -6.16 -6.78
CA VAL A 8 -12.23 -5.53 -5.56
C VAL A 8 -12.49 -4.02 -5.54
N LEU A 9 -12.39 -3.34 -6.69
CA LEU A 9 -12.72 -1.91 -6.76
C LEU A 9 -14.20 -1.63 -6.56
N ASP A 10 -15.09 -2.48 -7.07
CA ASP A 10 -16.53 -2.31 -6.88
C ASP A 10 -16.92 -2.55 -5.41
N GLU A 11 -16.29 -3.52 -4.73
CA GLU A 11 -16.41 -3.73 -3.28
C GLU A 11 -15.95 -2.50 -2.49
N ILE A 12 -14.74 -1.98 -2.78
CA ILE A 12 -14.23 -0.77 -2.12
C ILE A 12 -15.15 0.43 -2.38
N ARG A 13 -15.64 0.61 -3.61
CA ARG A 13 -16.53 1.72 -3.94
C ARG A 13 -17.85 1.64 -3.15
N ALA A 14 -18.41 0.45 -3.00
CA ALA A 14 -19.61 0.23 -2.21
C ALA A 14 -19.39 0.62 -0.74
N ASP A 15 -18.26 0.21 -0.15
CA ASP A 15 -17.94 0.54 1.24
C ASP A 15 -17.65 2.04 1.45
N LEU A 16 -16.94 2.68 0.51
CA LEU A 16 -16.68 4.12 0.55
C LEU A 16 -17.96 4.97 0.45
N ALA A 17 -19.03 4.41 -0.10
CA ALA A 17 -20.34 5.07 -0.18
C ALA A 17 -21.24 4.77 1.05
N GLY A 18 -20.82 3.85 1.92
CA GLY A 18 -21.58 3.46 3.11
C GLY A 18 -21.49 4.47 4.25
N GLU A 19 -22.40 4.35 5.22
CA GLU A 19 -22.43 5.19 6.43
C GLU A 19 -21.37 4.78 7.47
N MET A 20 -20.89 3.53 7.39
CA MET A 20 -19.90 2.98 8.31
C MET A 20 -18.49 3.09 7.71
N PRO A 21 -17.47 3.48 8.49
CA PRO A 21 -16.09 3.49 8.02
C PRO A 21 -15.65 2.10 7.56
N MET A 22 -15.24 2.03 6.30
CA MET A 22 -14.69 0.81 5.69
C MET A 22 -13.47 0.35 6.48
N LEU A 23 -13.38 -0.95 6.74
CA LEU A 23 -12.18 -1.59 7.24
C LEU A 23 -11.94 -2.85 6.40
N ARG A 24 -11.14 -2.72 5.34
CA ARG A 24 -10.98 -3.78 4.32
C ARG A 24 -9.52 -4.19 4.13
N LEU A 25 -9.29 -5.51 4.04
CA LEU A 25 -8.03 -6.14 3.68
C LEU A 25 -8.05 -6.61 2.22
N VAL A 26 -7.19 -6.04 1.39
CA VAL A 26 -6.91 -6.50 0.02
C VAL A 26 -5.67 -7.38 0.02
N GLN A 27 -5.88 -8.64 -0.35
CA GLN A 27 -4.83 -9.62 -0.53
C GLN A 27 -4.56 -9.85 -2.02
N GLY A 28 -3.32 -10.12 -2.38
CA GLY A 28 -2.99 -10.63 -3.71
C GLY A 28 -1.48 -10.70 -3.89
N ASP A 29 -1.03 -11.51 -4.82
CA ASP A 29 0.40 -11.77 -5.01
C ASP A 29 1.21 -10.49 -5.31
N VAL A 30 2.52 -10.55 -5.09
CA VAL A 30 3.44 -9.49 -5.55
C VAL A 30 3.23 -9.29 -7.05
N GLY A 31 2.95 -8.05 -7.47
CA GLY A 31 2.66 -7.73 -8.87
C GLY A 31 1.21 -7.94 -9.32
N SER A 32 0.28 -8.31 -8.43
CA SER A 32 -1.16 -8.44 -8.77
C SER A 32 -1.86 -7.10 -9.04
N GLY A 33 -1.18 -5.97 -8.86
CA GLY A 33 -1.72 -4.62 -9.10
C GLY A 33 -2.45 -3.99 -7.92
N LYS A 34 -2.17 -4.42 -6.68
CA LYS A 34 -2.68 -3.80 -5.44
C LYS A 34 -2.51 -2.27 -5.42
N THR A 35 -1.36 -1.77 -5.86
CA THR A 35 -1.09 -0.32 -5.92
C THR A 35 -2.07 0.44 -6.83
N VAL A 36 -2.51 -0.16 -7.93
CA VAL A 36 -3.52 0.45 -8.81
C VAL A 36 -4.87 0.48 -8.11
N VAL A 37 -5.22 -0.59 -7.38
CA VAL A 37 -6.44 -0.63 -6.57
C VAL A 37 -6.43 0.47 -5.50
N ALA A 38 -5.30 0.66 -4.80
CA ALA A 38 -5.11 1.73 -3.84
C ALA A 38 -5.24 3.13 -4.46
N ALA A 39 -4.65 3.36 -5.64
CA ALA A 39 -4.76 4.63 -6.34
C ALA A 39 -6.21 4.96 -6.73
N MET A 40 -6.97 3.98 -7.21
CA MET A 40 -8.38 4.17 -7.56
C MET A 40 -9.27 4.43 -6.33
N ALA A 41 -8.98 3.76 -5.20
CA ALA A 41 -9.62 4.04 -3.92
C ALA A 41 -9.33 5.47 -3.44
N ALA A 42 -8.06 5.90 -3.51
CA ALA A 42 -7.64 7.26 -3.18
C ALA A 42 -8.34 8.31 -4.05
N LEU A 43 -8.43 8.08 -5.37
CA LEU A 43 -9.18 8.96 -6.28
C LEU A 43 -10.64 9.09 -5.88
N SER A 44 -11.26 8.01 -5.40
CA SER A 44 -12.67 8.04 -4.99
C SER A 44 -12.87 8.90 -3.73
N ALA A 45 -11.95 8.80 -2.75
CA ALA A 45 -11.94 9.67 -1.58
C ALA A 45 -11.66 11.14 -1.94
N ILE A 46 -10.70 11.38 -2.85
CA ILE A 46 -10.33 12.73 -3.32
C ILE A 46 -11.47 13.39 -4.09
N ALA A 47 -12.17 12.64 -4.94
CA ALA A 47 -13.37 13.12 -5.63
C ALA A 47 -14.50 13.50 -4.65
N GLY A 48 -14.56 12.87 -3.48
CA GLY A 48 -15.47 13.24 -2.38
C GLY A 48 -15.05 14.47 -1.56
N GLY A 49 -13.96 15.15 -1.95
CA GLY A 49 -13.43 16.31 -1.24
C GLY A 49 -12.72 15.95 0.06
N CYS A 50 -12.15 14.74 0.15
CA CYS A 50 -11.33 14.30 1.27
C CYS A 50 -9.88 14.06 0.82
N GLN A 51 -8.95 14.07 1.76
CA GLN A 51 -7.57 13.64 1.54
C GLN A 51 -7.45 12.12 1.67
N ALA A 52 -6.50 11.54 0.95
CA ALA A 52 -6.08 10.16 1.08
C ALA A 52 -4.61 10.08 1.52
N ALA A 53 -4.28 9.10 2.34
CA ALA A 53 -2.90 8.84 2.77
C ALA A 53 -2.54 7.37 2.49
N ILE A 54 -1.33 7.11 1.97
CA ILE A 54 -0.75 5.77 1.91
C ILE A 54 0.53 5.71 2.72
N MET A 55 0.61 4.65 3.53
CA MET A 55 1.77 4.34 4.34
C MET A 55 2.46 3.09 3.81
N ALA A 56 3.79 3.15 3.70
CA ALA A 56 4.64 2.01 3.39
C ALA A 56 5.71 1.78 4.48
N PRO A 57 6.15 0.52 4.70
CA PRO A 57 6.98 0.16 5.86
C PRO A 57 8.41 0.64 5.77
N THR A 58 8.89 0.94 4.57
CA THR A 58 10.24 1.43 4.32
C THR A 58 10.18 2.69 3.48
N GLU A 59 11.20 3.54 3.62
CA GLU A 59 11.31 4.73 2.78
C GLU A 59 11.43 4.39 1.30
N ILE A 60 12.03 3.24 0.95
CA ILE A 60 12.16 2.78 -0.44
C ILE A 60 10.79 2.47 -1.04
N LEU A 61 9.95 1.70 -0.33
CA LEU A 61 8.60 1.38 -0.80
C LEU A 61 7.71 2.62 -0.85
N ALA A 62 7.80 3.47 0.15
CA ALA A 62 7.06 4.73 0.14
C ALA A 62 7.48 5.59 -1.06
N GLU A 63 8.78 5.65 -1.38
CA GLU A 63 9.28 6.43 -2.52
C GLU A 63 8.80 5.86 -3.87
N GLN A 64 8.70 4.53 -3.98
CA GLN A 64 8.10 3.87 -5.14
C GLN A 64 6.62 4.25 -5.30
N HIS A 65 5.84 4.21 -4.21
CA HIS A 65 4.45 4.67 -4.22
C HIS A 65 4.38 6.15 -4.59
N TYR A 66 5.21 7.00 -4.00
CA TYR A 66 5.22 8.43 -4.29
C TYR A 66 5.42 8.71 -5.77
N ARG A 67 6.40 8.06 -6.41
CA ARG A 67 6.64 8.20 -7.85
C ARG A 67 5.46 7.70 -8.69
N ALA A 68 4.87 6.55 -8.33
CA ALA A 68 3.73 5.99 -9.06
C ALA A 68 2.48 6.89 -8.96
N PHE A 69 2.10 7.27 -7.74
CA PHE A 69 0.95 8.14 -7.50
C PHE A 69 1.14 9.50 -8.14
N ARG A 70 2.32 10.12 -8.01
CA ARG A 70 2.64 11.39 -8.66
C ARG A 70 2.47 11.31 -10.17
N ALA A 71 3.02 10.28 -10.81
CA ALA A 71 2.88 10.08 -12.26
C ALA A 71 1.42 9.92 -12.72
N TRP A 72 0.55 9.34 -11.89
CA TRP A 72 -0.87 9.16 -12.22
C TRP A 72 -1.73 10.38 -11.87
N PHE A 73 -1.40 11.12 -10.82
CA PHE A 73 -2.26 12.13 -10.21
C PHE A 73 -1.92 13.56 -10.63
N GLU A 74 -0.66 13.88 -10.89
CA GLU A 74 -0.28 15.22 -11.39
C GLU A 74 -1.00 15.61 -12.69
N PRO A 75 -1.18 14.72 -13.70
CA PRO A 75 -1.95 15.06 -14.90
C PRO A 75 -3.43 15.38 -14.63
N LEU A 76 -3.95 14.99 -13.46
CA LEU A 76 -5.31 15.24 -13.01
C LEU A 76 -5.42 16.51 -12.15
N GLY A 77 -4.31 17.21 -11.90
CA GLY A 77 -4.27 18.37 -11.00
C GLY A 77 -4.35 18.01 -9.52
N ILE A 78 -3.98 16.77 -9.17
CA ILE A 78 -3.99 16.27 -7.78
C ILE A 78 -2.55 16.30 -7.25
N ASP A 79 -2.34 17.08 -6.19
CA ASP A 79 -1.04 17.23 -5.55
C ASP A 79 -0.75 16.03 -4.63
N VAL A 80 0.43 15.44 -4.87
CA VAL A 80 0.95 14.32 -4.08
C VAL A 80 2.07 14.82 -3.18
N ALA A 81 1.85 14.77 -1.87
CA ALA A 81 2.85 15.12 -0.86
C ALA A 81 3.69 13.91 -0.44
N TRP A 82 4.96 14.16 -0.13
CA TRP A 82 5.90 13.19 0.41
C TRP A 82 6.25 13.51 1.86
N LEU A 83 5.98 12.59 2.79
CA LEU A 83 6.34 12.73 4.19
C LEU A 83 7.03 11.48 4.75
N ALA A 84 8.35 11.53 4.82
CA ALA A 84 9.19 10.46 5.37
C ALA A 84 10.10 10.96 6.51
N GLY A 85 10.71 10.02 7.24
CA GLY A 85 11.64 10.32 8.33
C GLY A 85 12.86 11.13 7.88
N LYS A 86 13.37 10.84 6.67
CA LYS A 86 14.47 11.61 6.06
C LYS A 86 14.17 13.07 5.75
N LEU A 87 12.91 13.48 5.65
CA LEU A 87 12.54 14.86 5.30
C LEU A 87 12.71 15.79 6.51
N LYS A 88 13.56 16.83 6.38
CA LYS A 88 13.94 17.74 7.47
C LYS A 88 13.79 19.21 7.08
N GLY A 89 13.82 20.08 8.08
CA GLY A 89 13.86 21.53 7.90
C GLY A 89 12.63 22.10 7.20
N LYS A 90 12.85 23.12 6.36
CA LYS A 90 11.80 23.86 5.67
C LYS A 90 10.87 22.97 4.83
N ALA A 91 11.42 22.02 4.08
CA ALA A 91 10.63 21.13 3.24
C ALA A 91 9.62 20.28 4.04
N ARG A 92 9.99 19.85 5.26
CA ARG A 92 9.07 19.13 6.15
C ARG A 92 7.93 20.03 6.63
N LEU A 93 8.24 21.29 6.96
CA LEU A 93 7.25 22.27 7.40
C LEU A 93 6.28 22.61 6.27
N ASP A 94 6.79 22.85 5.06
CA ASP A 94 6.00 23.16 3.87
C ASP A 94 5.04 22.01 3.53
N THR A 95 5.53 20.76 3.57
CA THR A 95 4.70 19.57 3.40
C THR A 95 3.61 19.49 4.47
N LYS A 96 3.94 19.69 5.74
CA LYS A 96 2.95 19.66 6.83
C LYS A 96 1.88 20.72 6.67
N ALA A 97 2.26 21.93 6.28
CA ALA A 97 1.31 22.99 5.97
C ALA A 97 0.40 22.61 4.80
N ALA A 98 0.96 22.01 3.73
CA ALA A 98 0.16 21.55 2.59
C ALA A 98 -0.85 20.45 2.98
N ILE A 99 -0.48 19.56 3.91
CA ILE A 99 -1.39 18.53 4.44
C ILE A 99 -2.48 19.17 5.32
N HIS A 100 -2.09 20.08 6.20
CA HIS A 100 -3.00 20.79 7.12
C HIS A 100 -4.03 21.65 6.40
N ASP A 101 -3.61 22.36 5.35
CA ASP A 101 -4.49 23.27 4.59
C ASP A 101 -5.28 22.54 3.48
N GLY A 102 -5.07 21.23 3.32
CA GLY A 102 -5.76 20.40 2.32
C GLY A 102 -5.24 20.50 0.89
N ARG A 103 -4.21 21.32 0.64
CA ARG A 103 -3.56 21.45 -0.67
C ARG A 103 -3.00 20.12 -1.17
N ALA A 104 -2.47 19.30 -0.27
CA ALA A 104 -2.04 17.95 -0.60
C ALA A 104 -3.22 16.97 -0.50
N GLN A 105 -3.87 16.63 -1.61
CA GLN A 105 -5.00 15.69 -1.60
C GLN A 105 -4.54 14.24 -1.43
N MET A 106 -3.35 13.89 -1.91
CA MET A 106 -2.73 12.57 -1.70
C MET A 106 -1.45 12.72 -0.88
N VAL A 107 -1.28 11.92 0.17
CA VAL A 107 -0.08 11.94 1.01
C VAL A 107 0.56 10.56 1.03
N VAL A 108 1.85 10.50 0.67
CA VAL A 108 2.63 9.26 0.69
C VAL A 108 3.72 9.36 1.73
N GLY A 109 3.81 8.37 2.61
CA GLY A 109 4.78 8.43 3.69
C GLY A 109 5.08 7.12 4.40
N THR A 110 5.87 7.24 5.45
CA THR A 110 6.20 6.14 6.38
C THR A 110 5.52 6.39 7.73
N HIS A 111 6.07 5.80 8.81
CA HIS A 111 5.65 6.08 10.19
C HIS A 111 5.65 7.57 10.57
N ALA A 112 6.34 8.43 9.80
CA ALA A 112 6.31 9.88 9.98
C ALA A 112 4.89 10.48 9.92
N LEU A 113 3.95 9.83 9.23
CA LEU A 113 2.54 10.25 9.16
C LEU A 113 1.83 10.21 10.51
N PHE A 114 2.31 9.41 11.47
CA PHE A 114 1.71 9.28 12.80
C PHE A 114 2.19 10.30 13.82
N GLN A 115 3.17 11.12 13.47
CA GLN A 115 3.68 12.09 14.42
C GLN A 115 2.56 13.04 14.87
N GLY A 116 2.58 13.41 16.15
CA GLY A 116 1.51 14.22 16.76
C GLY A 116 1.26 15.53 16.02
N ASP A 117 2.30 16.07 15.38
CA ASP A 117 2.31 17.34 14.66
C ASP A 117 1.95 17.26 13.16
N VAL A 118 1.45 16.12 12.68
CA VAL A 118 0.85 15.97 11.35
C VAL A 118 -0.65 16.05 11.49
N HIS A 119 -1.27 17.04 10.88
CA HIS A 119 -2.72 17.26 10.93
C HIS A 119 -3.25 17.32 9.50
N PHE A 120 -4.27 16.52 9.20
CA PHE A 120 -4.97 16.55 7.92
C PHE A 120 -6.14 17.50 8.02
N GLN A 121 -6.45 18.22 6.94
CA GLN A 121 -7.67 19.01 6.87
C GLN A 121 -8.91 18.12 6.93
N ARG A 122 -8.92 17.04 6.13
CA ARG A 122 -10.06 16.12 6.03
C ARG A 122 -9.62 14.74 5.51
N LEU A 123 -9.01 13.92 6.37
CA LEU A 123 -8.58 12.58 6.00
C LEU A 123 -9.80 11.65 5.83
N GLY A 124 -10.08 11.20 4.60
CA GLY A 124 -11.18 10.29 4.30
C GLY A 124 -10.75 8.84 4.10
N LEU A 125 -9.51 8.60 3.64
CA LEU A 125 -9.01 7.25 3.39
C LEU A 125 -7.55 7.11 3.84
N ALA A 126 -7.30 6.10 4.67
CA ALA A 126 -5.97 5.67 5.10
C ALA A 126 -5.65 4.30 4.48
N ILE A 127 -4.54 4.22 3.74
CA ILE A 127 -4.07 3.02 3.07
C ILE A 127 -2.79 2.52 3.76
N VAL A 128 -2.75 1.25 4.14
CA VAL A 128 -1.60 0.64 4.80
C VAL A 128 -1.07 -0.49 3.91
N ASP A 129 0.13 -0.32 3.36
CA ASP A 129 0.79 -1.35 2.57
C ASP A 129 1.71 -2.22 3.43
N GLU A 130 1.76 -3.53 3.13
CA GLU A 130 2.52 -4.54 3.86
C GLU A 130 2.29 -4.49 5.38
N GLN A 131 1.02 -4.63 5.77
CA GLN A 131 0.56 -4.45 7.15
C GLN A 131 1.31 -5.23 8.23
N HIS A 132 1.92 -6.37 7.90
CA HIS A 132 2.61 -7.22 8.87
C HIS A 132 3.85 -6.56 9.48
N ARG A 133 4.33 -5.45 8.91
CA ARG A 133 5.42 -4.64 9.45
C ARG A 133 4.96 -3.56 10.44
N PHE A 134 3.66 -3.33 10.56
CA PHE A 134 3.09 -2.25 11.37
C PHE A 134 2.33 -2.79 12.58
N GLY A 135 2.58 -2.18 13.74
CA GLY A 135 1.94 -2.54 15.00
C GLY A 135 0.51 -2.01 15.10
N VAL A 136 -0.30 -2.63 15.97
CA VAL A 136 -1.71 -2.25 16.20
C VAL A 136 -1.86 -0.75 16.49
N HIS A 137 -0.97 -0.16 17.28
CA HIS A 137 -0.99 1.26 17.66
C HIS A 137 -0.91 2.23 16.49
N GLN A 138 -0.22 1.86 15.41
CA GLN A 138 -0.09 2.71 14.23
C GLN A 138 -1.44 2.82 13.50
N ARG A 139 -2.22 1.74 13.45
CA ARG A 139 -3.57 1.79 12.83
C ARG A 139 -4.53 2.68 13.60
N LEU A 140 -4.49 2.63 14.93
CA LEU A 140 -5.29 3.54 15.76
C LEU A 140 -4.91 5.00 15.52
N ALA A 141 -3.63 5.31 15.40
CA ALA A 141 -3.19 6.69 15.19
C ALA A 141 -3.76 7.32 13.91
N LEU A 142 -3.84 6.59 12.77
CA LEU A 142 -4.46 7.15 11.55
C LEU A 142 -5.97 7.35 11.69
N ARG A 143 -6.64 6.47 12.44
CA ARG A 143 -8.05 6.63 12.78
C ARG A 143 -8.28 7.89 13.62
N GLU A 144 -7.51 8.06 14.69
CA GLU A 144 -7.56 9.23 15.57
C GLU A 144 -7.29 10.55 14.83
N LYS A 145 -6.41 10.53 13.81
CA LYS A 145 -6.12 11.71 12.99
C LYS A 145 -7.32 12.21 12.18
N GLY A 146 -8.21 11.32 11.75
CA GLY A 146 -9.47 11.73 11.13
C GLY A 146 -10.51 12.14 12.16
N GLU A 147 -10.58 11.44 13.30
CA GLU A 147 -11.56 11.72 14.37
C GLU A 147 -11.40 13.16 14.91
N ALA A 148 -10.17 13.69 14.95
CA ALA A 148 -9.90 15.10 15.27
C ALA A 148 -10.60 16.11 14.31
N GLY A 149 -10.92 15.69 13.09
CA GLY A 149 -11.69 16.45 12.11
C GLY A 149 -13.19 16.09 12.07
N GLY A 150 -13.68 15.29 13.02
CA GLY A 150 -15.08 14.85 13.11
C GLY A 150 -15.46 13.69 12.19
N PHE A 151 -14.49 13.00 11.57
CA PHE A 151 -14.73 11.90 10.64
C PHE A 151 -13.81 10.71 10.91
N THR A 152 -14.35 9.50 11.01
CA THR A 152 -13.52 8.30 11.08
C THR A 152 -13.11 7.90 9.66
N PRO A 153 -11.80 7.88 9.31
CA PRO A 153 -11.37 7.60 7.95
C PRO A 153 -11.59 6.13 7.61
N HIS A 154 -11.95 5.86 6.35
CA HIS A 154 -11.92 4.52 5.78
C HIS A 154 -10.50 3.96 5.84
N GLN A 155 -10.36 2.66 6.08
CA GLN A 155 -9.08 1.97 6.16
C GLN A 155 -9.00 0.86 5.12
N LEU A 156 -8.01 0.99 4.23
CA LEU A 156 -7.66 -0.02 3.23
C LEU A 156 -6.30 -0.61 3.56
N VAL A 157 -6.27 -1.89 3.87
CA VAL A 157 -5.05 -2.61 4.22
C VAL A 157 -4.65 -3.50 3.06
N MET A 158 -3.38 -3.50 2.67
CA MET A 158 -2.87 -4.32 1.58
C MET A 158 -1.79 -5.28 2.07
N THR A 159 -1.80 -6.50 1.53
CA THR A 159 -0.74 -7.48 1.81
C THR A 159 -0.46 -8.34 0.59
N ALA A 160 0.83 -8.67 0.40
CA ALA A 160 1.23 -9.71 -0.54
C ALA A 160 1.18 -11.12 0.05
N THR A 161 1.16 -11.24 1.39
CA THR A 161 1.11 -12.53 2.07
C THR A 161 -0.33 -13.00 2.20
N PRO A 162 -0.69 -14.20 1.70
CA PRO A 162 -2.00 -14.77 1.93
C PRO A 162 -2.19 -14.98 3.44
N ILE A 163 -3.19 -14.32 4.02
CA ILE A 163 -3.55 -14.52 5.43
C ILE A 163 -4.72 -15.50 5.44
N PRO A 164 -4.62 -16.66 6.11
CA PRO A 164 -5.72 -17.60 6.21
C PRO A 164 -6.98 -16.89 6.67
N ARG A 165 -8.12 -17.12 6.00
CA ARG A 165 -9.38 -16.40 6.27
C ARG A 165 -9.79 -16.52 7.75
N THR A 166 -9.57 -17.67 8.37
CA THR A 166 -9.83 -17.89 9.80
C THR A 166 -8.95 -17.04 10.71
N LEU A 167 -7.69 -16.80 10.33
CA LEU A 167 -6.77 -15.92 11.05
C LEU A 167 -7.09 -14.45 10.78
N ALA A 168 -7.54 -14.11 9.57
CA ALA A 168 -8.11 -12.80 9.28
C ALA A 168 -9.32 -12.52 10.20
N MET A 169 -10.26 -13.45 10.31
CA MET A 169 -11.45 -13.28 11.15
C MET A 169 -11.15 -13.25 12.66
N SER A 170 -10.10 -13.93 13.13
CA SER A 170 -9.80 -14.03 14.58
C SER A 170 -8.78 -13.00 15.07
N ALA A 171 -7.68 -12.79 14.35
CA ALA A 171 -6.64 -11.81 14.69
C ALA A 171 -7.00 -10.39 14.23
N TYR A 172 -7.96 -10.29 13.33
CA TYR A 172 -8.39 -9.05 12.71
C TYR A 172 -9.91 -8.96 12.63
N ALA A 173 -10.61 -9.47 13.66
CA ALA A 173 -12.05 -9.36 13.81
C ALA A 173 -12.53 -7.96 13.36
N ASP A 174 -13.56 -7.95 12.49
CA ASP A 174 -14.14 -6.78 11.81
C ASP A 174 -13.50 -6.33 10.47
N LEU A 175 -12.48 -7.04 9.94
CA LEU A 175 -11.94 -6.76 8.59
C LEU A 175 -12.68 -7.54 7.48
N ASP A 176 -13.29 -6.83 6.54
CA ASP A 176 -13.74 -7.40 5.27
C ASP A 176 -12.54 -7.80 4.40
N VAL A 177 -12.58 -8.97 3.74
CA VAL A 177 -11.44 -9.51 2.98
C VAL A 177 -11.75 -9.60 1.49
N SER A 178 -10.94 -8.93 0.69
CA SER A 178 -10.93 -8.98 -0.77
C SER A 178 -9.67 -9.66 -1.28
N VAL A 179 -9.79 -10.46 -2.35
CA VAL A 179 -8.65 -11.16 -2.96
C VAL A 179 -8.54 -10.82 -4.44
N ILE A 180 -7.34 -10.40 -4.84
CA ILE A 180 -6.91 -10.26 -6.23
C ILE A 180 -6.18 -11.56 -6.61
N ASP A 181 -6.96 -12.53 -7.08
CA ASP A 181 -6.56 -13.89 -7.46
C ASP A 181 -6.12 -14.02 -8.93
N GLU A 182 -6.15 -12.92 -9.69
CA GLU A 182 -5.69 -12.86 -11.07
C GLU A 182 -4.39 -12.05 -11.21
N LEU A 183 -3.41 -12.60 -11.92
CA LEU A 183 -2.20 -11.89 -12.29
C LEU A 183 -2.41 -11.03 -13.54
N PRO A 184 -1.77 -9.84 -13.65
CA PRO A 184 -1.83 -9.05 -14.86
C PRO A 184 -1.32 -9.82 -16.08
N PRO A 185 -1.88 -9.57 -17.28
CA PRO A 185 -1.45 -10.23 -18.50
C PRO A 185 0.04 -9.97 -18.76
N GLY A 186 0.77 -10.99 -19.23
CA GLY A 186 2.20 -10.92 -19.55
C GLY A 186 3.14 -11.38 -18.44
N ARG A 187 2.64 -11.78 -17.26
CA ARG A 187 3.48 -12.39 -16.23
C ARG A 187 3.67 -13.89 -16.47
N THR A 188 4.92 -14.31 -16.70
CA THR A 188 5.28 -15.72 -16.79
C THR A 188 5.36 -16.33 -15.38
N PRO A 189 4.74 -17.49 -15.12
CA PRO A 189 4.90 -18.19 -13.84
C PRO A 189 6.36 -18.49 -13.54
N VAL A 190 6.77 -18.34 -12.27
CA VAL A 190 8.10 -18.75 -11.83
C VAL A 190 8.18 -20.28 -11.90
N LYS A 191 9.19 -20.81 -12.60
CA LYS A 191 9.47 -22.25 -12.61
C LYS A 191 10.18 -22.63 -11.31
N THR A 192 9.46 -23.27 -10.40
CA THR A 192 10.01 -23.76 -9.13
C THR A 192 10.41 -25.23 -9.24
N ALA A 193 11.59 -25.57 -8.74
CA ALA A 193 12.07 -26.95 -8.65
C ALA A 193 12.66 -27.21 -7.26
N VAL A 194 12.37 -28.38 -6.69
CA VAL A 194 13.02 -28.88 -5.46
C VAL A 194 14.19 -29.75 -5.90
N VAL A 195 15.39 -29.43 -5.41
CA VAL A 195 16.63 -30.12 -5.80
C VAL A 195 17.30 -30.66 -4.54
N PRO A 196 17.66 -31.96 -4.50
CA PRO A 196 18.44 -32.53 -3.40
C PRO A 196 19.79 -31.83 -3.20
N ASP A 197 20.30 -31.78 -1.97
CA ASP A 197 21.55 -31.05 -1.66
C ASP A 197 22.77 -31.66 -2.38
N GLU A 198 22.75 -32.95 -2.71
CA GLU A 198 23.82 -33.59 -3.50
C GLU A 198 23.97 -32.96 -4.89
N ARG A 199 22.89 -32.39 -5.43
CA ARG A 199 22.86 -31.71 -6.74
C ARG A 199 23.09 -30.20 -6.63
N ARG A 200 23.50 -29.70 -5.46
CA ARG A 200 23.89 -28.30 -5.25
C ARG A 200 24.95 -27.79 -6.24
N PRO A 201 25.97 -28.59 -6.66
CA PRO A 201 26.91 -28.13 -7.69
C PRO A 201 26.21 -27.75 -9.00
N GLU A 202 25.16 -28.46 -9.41
CA GLU A 202 24.39 -28.14 -10.62
C GLU A 202 23.63 -26.81 -10.48
N VAL A 203 23.09 -26.54 -9.28
CA VAL A 203 22.42 -25.27 -8.97
C VAL A 203 23.42 -24.12 -9.03
N VAL A 204 24.64 -24.31 -8.50
CA VAL A 204 25.72 -23.31 -8.55
C VAL A 204 26.13 -23.02 -10.00
N GLU A 205 26.27 -24.03 -10.85
CA GLU A 205 26.56 -23.80 -12.27
C GLU A 205 25.44 -23.05 -12.98
N ARG A 206 24.19 -23.39 -12.68
CA ARG A 206 23.04 -22.69 -13.27
C ARG A 206 22.98 -21.23 -12.85
N ILE A 207 23.32 -20.93 -11.60
CA ILE A 207 23.46 -19.55 -11.09
C ILE A 207 24.58 -18.83 -11.84
N ARG A 208 25.75 -19.48 -12.01
CA ARG A 208 26.89 -18.90 -12.73
C ARG A 208 26.54 -18.58 -14.18
N HIS A 209 25.86 -19.48 -14.88
CA HIS A 209 25.39 -19.25 -16.25
C HIS A 209 24.42 -18.06 -16.31
N ALA A 210 23.45 -18.02 -15.40
CA ALA A 210 22.49 -16.92 -15.34
C ALA A 210 23.17 -15.56 -15.07
N CYS A 211 24.19 -15.52 -14.20
CA CYS A 211 25.01 -14.33 -13.98
C CYS A 211 25.75 -13.89 -15.25
N ALA A 212 26.30 -14.84 -16.02
CA ALA A 212 27.01 -14.55 -17.26
C ALA A 212 26.08 -13.96 -18.34
N GLU A 213 24.79 -14.34 -18.33
CA GLU A 213 23.74 -13.78 -19.19
C GLU A 213 23.18 -12.43 -18.67
N GLY A 214 23.76 -11.87 -17.61
CA GLY A 214 23.36 -10.58 -17.03
C GLY A 214 22.13 -10.65 -16.10
N ALA A 215 21.64 -11.86 -15.79
CA ALA A 215 20.63 -12.01 -14.75
C ALA A 215 21.24 -11.73 -13.37
N ARG A 216 20.38 -11.43 -12.38
CA ARG A 216 20.78 -11.27 -10.97
C ARG A 216 20.13 -12.36 -10.12
N PRO A 217 20.75 -13.54 -9.99
CA PRO A 217 20.25 -14.60 -9.13
C PRO A 217 20.26 -14.13 -7.67
N ILE A 218 19.20 -14.46 -6.93
CA ILE A 218 19.12 -14.24 -5.49
C ILE A 218 19.34 -15.60 -4.83
N GLY A 219 20.38 -15.70 -3.99
CA GLY A 219 20.66 -16.90 -3.19
C GLY A 219 20.59 -16.59 -1.71
N SER A 220 19.86 -17.40 -0.95
CA SER A 220 19.94 -17.46 0.51
C SER A 220 20.58 -18.79 0.88
N ALA A 221 21.78 -18.75 1.45
CA ALA A 221 22.34 -19.92 2.13
C ALA A 221 21.66 -20.04 3.52
N PRO A 222 21.31 -21.25 3.98
CA PRO A 222 21.00 -21.47 5.39
C PRO A 222 22.22 -21.20 6.28
#